data_AF-A0A355BGC2-F1
#
_entry.id   AF-A0A355BGC2-F1
#
_cell.length_a   1.000
_cell.length_b   1.000
_cell.length_c   1.000
_cell.angle_alpha   90.00
_cell.angle_beta   90.00
_cell.angle_gamma   90.00
#
_symmetry.space_group_name_H-M   'P 1'
#
loop_
_entity.id
_entity.type
_entity.pdbx_description
1 polymer ?
#
loop_
_entity_poly.entity_id
_entity_poly.type
_entity_poly.pdbx_seq_one_letter_code
_entity_poly.pdbx_strand_id
1 'polypeptide(L)'
;MTSCDKLLKKEFKINQRTLIKNIEKKEEDFFKSNFFTEKLNYIQMIKDLMKSIDEIGEDYSTYKQIASAGSIFESSWASEGFGAIQKDYIEKRKKLKNHVRFFI
;
A
#
# COMPACT_ATOMS: atom_id res chain seq x y z
N MET A 1 -1.03 -14.22 -2.64
CA MET A 1 -1.68 -12.95 -3.06
C MET A 1 -1.37 -11.91 -2.00
N THR A 2 -0.64 -10.85 -2.38
CA THR A 2 -0.07 -9.90 -1.41
C THR A 2 -1.13 -8.97 -0.81
N SER A 3 -0.77 -8.21 0.23
CA SER A 3 -1.64 -7.24 0.88
C SER A 3 -2.19 -6.20 -0.10
N CYS A 4 -1.33 -5.72 -1.00
CA CYS A 4 -1.65 -4.74 -2.02
C CYS A 4 -2.56 -5.33 -3.11
N ASP A 5 -2.30 -6.56 -3.57
CA ASP A 5 -3.22 -7.24 -4.51
C ASP A 5 -4.62 -7.41 -3.92
N LYS A 6 -4.73 -7.78 -2.63
CA LYS A 6 -6.02 -7.91 -1.94
C LYS A 6 -6.75 -6.58 -1.89
N LEU A 7 -6.02 -5.50 -1.59
CA LEU A 7 -6.57 -4.14 -1.58
C LEU A 7 -7.11 -3.75 -2.96
N LEU A 8 -6.30 -3.87 -4.02
CA LEU A 8 -6.65 -3.47 -5.39
C LEU A 8 -7.84 -4.28 -5.92
N LYS A 9 -7.86 -5.59 -5.69
CA LYS A 9 -8.95 -6.46 -6.14
C LYS A 9 -10.26 -6.12 -5.42
N LYS A 10 -10.21 -5.85 -4.11
CA LYS A 10 -11.41 -5.56 -3.31
C LYS A 10 -12.04 -4.22 -3.66
N GLU A 11 -11.24 -3.17 -3.79
CA GLU A 11 -11.73 -1.79 -3.89
C GLU A 11 -11.96 -1.35 -5.34
N PHE A 12 -11.17 -1.88 -6.27
CA PHE A 12 -11.12 -1.39 -7.65
C PHE A 12 -11.28 -2.50 -8.70
N LYS A 13 -11.38 -3.77 -8.28
CA LYS A 13 -11.50 -4.94 -9.16
C LYS A 13 -10.33 -5.08 -10.16
N ILE A 14 -9.15 -4.55 -9.82
CA ILE A 14 -7.92 -4.68 -10.62
C ILE A 14 -6.79 -5.38 -9.84
N ASN A 15 -5.71 -5.71 -10.52
CA ASN A 15 -4.47 -6.21 -9.90
C ASN A 15 -3.31 -5.21 -10.12
N GLN A 16 -2.16 -5.45 -9.46
CA GLN A 16 -0.99 -4.57 -9.58
C GLN A 16 -0.54 -4.38 -11.03
N ARG A 17 -0.51 -5.46 -11.83
CA ARG A 17 -0.08 -5.40 -13.24
C ARG A 17 -1.01 -4.51 -14.08
N THR A 18 -2.32 -4.58 -13.85
CA THR A 18 -3.30 -3.73 -14.52
C THR A 18 -3.13 -2.27 -14.13
N LEU A 19 -2.88 -1.99 -12.85
CA LEU A 19 -2.60 -0.62 -12.39
C LEU A 19 -1.39 -0.02 -13.13
N ILE A 20 -0.26 -0.74 -13.15
CA ILE A 20 0.94 -0.26 -13.83
C ILE A 20 0.68 -0.03 -15.33
N LYS A 21 -0.01 -0.96 -16.00
CA LYS A 21 -0.40 -0.78 -17.41
C LYS A 21 -1.28 0.46 -17.63
N ASN A 22 -2.20 0.76 -16.72
CA ASN A 22 -3.06 1.93 -16.85
C ASN A 22 -2.26 3.24 -16.67
N ILE A 23 -1.29 3.25 -15.76
CA ILE A 23 -0.34 4.36 -15.60
C ILE A 23 0.51 4.51 -16.87
N GLU A 24 1.03 3.41 -17.41
CA GLU A 24 1.82 3.39 -18.65
C GLU A 24 1.04 3.87 -19.87
N LYS A 25 -0.30 3.74 -19.90
CA LYS A 25 -1.13 4.22 -21.00
C LYS A 25 -1.36 5.74 -20.99
N LYS A 26 -1.11 6.42 -19.87
CA LYS A 26 -1.27 7.89 -19.81
C LYS A 26 -0.11 8.58 -20.54
N GLU A 27 -0.44 9.67 -21.21
CA GLU A 27 0.52 10.55 -21.88
C GLU A 27 1.51 11.15 -20.87
N GLU A 28 2.71 11.51 -21.32
CA GLU A 28 3.75 12.02 -20.43
C GLU A 28 3.36 13.36 -19.77
N ASP A 29 2.64 14.22 -20.51
CA ASP A 29 2.20 15.54 -20.03
C ASP A 29 1.21 15.46 -18.86
N PHE A 30 0.47 14.35 -18.75
CA PHE A 30 -0.40 14.09 -17.61
C PHE A 30 0.37 14.11 -16.27
N PHE A 31 1.60 13.59 -16.27
CA PHE A 31 2.42 13.47 -15.06
C PHE A 31 3.05 14.81 -14.65
N LYS A 32 3.49 15.59 -15.64
CA LYS A 32 3.97 16.97 -15.41
C LYS A 32 2.86 17.87 -14.87
N SER A 33 1.63 17.67 -15.34
CA SER A 33 0.48 18.53 -14.99
C SER A 33 -0.17 18.18 -13.64
N ASN A 34 -0.18 16.91 -13.24
CA ASN A 34 -0.91 16.47 -12.03
C ASN A 34 0.00 16.03 -10.87
N PHE A 35 1.27 15.68 -11.15
CA PHE A 35 2.12 15.01 -10.16
C PHE A 35 3.53 15.62 -10.01
N PHE A 36 3.88 16.66 -10.78
CA PHE A 36 5.20 17.33 -10.80
C PHE A 36 6.41 16.39 -10.98
N THR A 37 6.19 15.13 -11.36
CA THR A 37 7.23 14.11 -11.46
C THR A 37 7.11 13.39 -12.79
N GLU A 38 8.23 12.93 -13.35
CA GLU A 38 8.24 12.20 -14.61
C GLU A 38 7.56 10.84 -14.47
N LYS A 39 6.97 10.35 -15.56
CA LYS A 39 6.22 9.09 -15.60
C LYS A 39 6.98 7.90 -15.04
N LEU A 40 8.26 7.74 -15.39
CA LEU A 40 9.10 6.65 -14.89
C LEU A 40 9.30 6.75 -13.37
N ASN A 41 9.60 7.95 -12.87
CA ASN A 41 9.74 8.21 -11.43
C ASN A 41 8.42 7.95 -10.69
N TYR A 42 7.29 8.32 -11.30
CA TYR A 42 5.96 8.05 -10.74
C TYR A 42 5.67 6.55 -10.66
N ILE A 43 5.95 5.80 -11.72
CA ILE A 43 5.79 4.34 -11.73
C ILE A 43 6.66 3.70 -10.65
N GLN A 44 7.91 4.16 -10.49
CA GLN A 44 8.79 3.67 -9.43
C GLN A 44 8.23 3.99 -8.05
N MET A 45 7.77 5.22 -7.81
CA MET A 45 7.13 5.61 -6.55
C MET A 45 5.90 4.74 -6.22
N ILE A 46 5.07 4.42 -7.22
CA ILE A 46 3.93 3.52 -7.02
C ILE A 46 4.39 2.10 -6.69
N LYS A 47 5.42 1.57 -7.37
CA LYS A 47 6.00 0.25 -7.05
C LYS A 47 6.55 0.21 -5.62
N ASP A 48 7.30 1.22 -5.21
CA ASP A 48 7.87 1.31 -3.87
C ASP A 48 6.77 1.40 -2.80
N LEU A 49 5.70 2.16 -3.07
CA LEU A 49 4.54 2.22 -2.18
C LEU A 49 3.84 0.86 -2.06
N MET A 50 3.65 0.14 -3.17
CA MET A 50 3.05 -1.20 -3.15
C MET A 50 3.92 -2.19 -2.36
N LYS A 51 5.24 -2.16 -2.58
CA LYS A 51 6.20 -2.98 -1.84
C LYS A 51 6.16 -2.70 -0.34
N SER A 52 6.18 -1.43 0.05
CA SER A 52 6.09 -1.03 1.46
C SER A 52 4.77 -1.44 2.12
N ILE A 53 3.65 -1.40 1.40
CA ILE A 53 2.35 -1.92 1.89
C ILE A 53 2.41 -3.43 2.10
N ASP A 54 3.08 -4.15 1.20
CA ASP A 54 3.22 -5.60 1.32
C ASP A 54 4.09 -5.99 2.52
N GLU A 55 5.24 -5.34 2.71
CA GLU A 55 6.14 -5.53 3.85
C GLU A 55 5.44 -5.22 5.19
N ILE A 56 4.87 -4.03 5.34
CA ILE A 56 4.18 -3.63 6.58
C ILE A 56 2.92 -4.49 6.82
N GLY A 57 2.29 -4.96 5.75
CA GLY A 57 1.12 -5.86 5.85
C GLY A 57 1.48 -7.23 6.41
N GLU A 58 2.68 -7.74 6.13
CA GLU A 58 3.20 -8.98 6.73
C GLU A 58 3.48 -8.77 8.22
N ASP A 59 4.17 -7.69 8.58
CA ASP A 59 4.43 -7.33 9.99
C ASP A 59 3.12 -7.20 10.77
N TYR A 60 2.16 -6.43 10.25
CA TYR A 60 0.84 -6.25 10.87
C TYR A 60 0.09 -7.58 11.06
N SER A 61 0.16 -8.49 10.07
CA SER A 61 -0.46 -9.81 10.18
C SER A 61 0.19 -10.65 11.28
N THR A 62 1.52 -10.64 11.36
CA THR A 62 2.29 -11.35 12.39
C THR A 62 1.95 -10.85 13.78
N TYR A 63 1.97 -9.53 14.00
CA TYR A 63 1.57 -8.95 15.29
C TYR A 63 0.12 -9.26 15.65
N LYS A 64 -0.80 -9.23 14.69
CA LYS A 64 -2.21 -9.57 14.93
C LYS A 64 -2.38 -11.03 15.39
N GLN A 65 -1.61 -11.96 14.81
CA GLN A 65 -1.63 -13.36 15.21
C GLN A 65 -1.08 -13.56 16.62
N ILE A 66 0.05 -12.93 16.95
CA ILE A 66 0.65 -12.96 18.29
C ILE A 66 -0.32 -12.41 19.34
N ALA A 67 -0.95 -11.26 19.06
CA ALA A 67 -1.94 -10.65 19.94
C ALA A 67 -3.17 -11.56 20.15
N SER A 68 -3.63 -12.27 19.10
CA SER A 68 -4.76 -13.21 19.21
C SER A 68 -4.42 -14.52 19.92
N ALA A 69 -3.14 -14.88 20.01
CA ALA A 69 -2.67 -16.10 20.67
C ALA A 69 -2.57 -15.98 22.21
N GLY A 70 -2.87 -14.81 22.79
CA GLY A 70 -3.00 -14.64 24.23
C GLY A 70 -1.68 -14.64 25.03
N SER A 71 -0.53 -14.45 24.38
CA SER A 71 0.76 -14.31 25.08
C SER A 71 0.78 -13.01 25.90
N ILE A 72 0.61 -13.13 27.21
CA ILE A 72 0.56 -12.02 28.18
C ILE A 72 1.91 -11.26 28.28
N PHE A 73 3.02 -11.88 27.85
CA PHE A 73 4.38 -11.38 28.09
C PHE A 73 4.82 -10.16 27.24
N GLU A 74 4.14 -9.82 26.14
CA GLU A 74 4.55 -8.70 25.26
C GLU A 74 3.55 -7.52 25.21
N SER A 75 2.46 -7.61 25.98
CA SER A 75 1.25 -6.78 25.84
C SER A 75 1.43 -5.27 26.05
N SER A 76 2.46 -4.82 26.78
CA SER A 76 2.69 -3.39 27.04
C SER A 76 3.64 -2.72 26.05
N TRP A 77 4.70 -3.40 25.59
CA TRP A 77 5.63 -2.89 24.57
C TRP A 77 5.13 -3.10 23.13
N ALA A 78 4.35 -4.15 22.88
CA ALA A 78 3.75 -4.40 21.58
C ALA A 78 2.62 -3.40 21.23
N SER A 79 1.98 -2.75 22.22
CA SER A 79 0.79 -1.92 21.95
C SER A 79 1.11 -0.60 21.23
N GLU A 80 2.19 0.09 21.60
CA GLU A 80 2.61 1.34 20.94
C GLU A 80 3.21 1.07 19.55
N GLY A 81 4.10 0.06 19.44
CA GLY A 81 4.69 -0.36 18.17
C GLY A 81 3.64 -0.87 17.18
N PHE A 82 2.68 -1.66 17.64
CA PHE A 82 1.58 -2.14 16.81
C PHE A 82 0.65 -1.02 16.34
N GLY A 83 0.33 -0.06 17.22
CA GLY A 83 -0.45 1.11 16.87
C GLY A 83 0.20 1.93 15.75
N ALA A 84 1.52 2.11 15.82
CA ALA A 84 2.30 2.79 14.78
C ALA A 84 2.30 2.02 13.45
N ILE A 85 2.55 0.71 13.48
CA ILE A 85 2.53 -0.17 12.28
C ILE A 85 1.15 -0.16 11.63
N GLN A 86 0.08 -0.29 12.43
CA GLN A 86 -1.29 -0.27 11.94
C GLN A 86 -1.63 1.08 11.30
N LYS A 87 -1.24 2.18 11.93
CA LYS A 87 -1.46 3.54 11.40
C LYS A 87 -0.75 3.73 10.07
N ASP A 88 0.54 3.39 9.99
CA ASP A 88 1.33 3.52 8.76
C ASP A 88 0.78 2.62 7.64
N TYR A 89 0.39 1.39 7.95
CA TYR A 89 -0.27 0.49 7.01
C TYR A 89 -1.55 1.10 6.42
N ILE A 90 -2.41 1.68 7.26
CA ILE A 90 -3.66 2.30 6.83
C ILE A 90 -3.38 3.56 6.00
N GLU A 91 -2.44 4.40 6.41
CA GLU A 91 -2.07 5.64 5.70
C GLU A 91 -1.51 5.35 4.32
N LYS A 92 -0.56 4.41 4.19
CA LYS A 92 -0.01 4.00 2.89
C LYS A 92 -1.07 3.41 1.98
N ARG A 93 -1.98 2.58 2.51
CA ARG A 93 -3.11 2.06 1.73
C ARG A 93 -4.04 3.18 1.24
N LYS A 94 -4.34 4.17 2.08
CA LYS A 94 -5.13 5.35 1.69
C LYS A 94 -4.43 6.16 0.61
N LYS A 95 -3.12 6.36 0.73
CA LYS A 95 -2.29 7.03 -0.29
C LYS A 95 -2.37 6.28 -1.62
N LEU A 96 -2.18 4.96 -1.62
CA LEU A 96 -2.28 4.14 -2.83
C LEU A 96 -3.68 4.24 -3.46
N LYS A 97 -4.75 4.14 -2.65
CA LYS A 97 -6.13 4.31 -3.14
C LYS A 97 -6.33 5.64 -3.88
N ASN A 98 -5.81 6.73 -3.32
CA ASN A 98 -5.94 8.05 -3.95
C ASN A 98 -5.21 8.10 -5.29
N HIS A 99 -4.00 7.55 -5.39
CA HIS A 99 -3.27 7.47 -6.66
C HIS A 99 -4.02 6.63 -7.69
N VAL A 100 -4.52 5.46 -7.28
CA VAL A 100 -5.22 4.52 -8.17
C VAL A 100 -6.46 5.15 -8.83
N ARG A 101 -7.21 6.01 -8.10
CA ARG A 101 -8.41 6.70 -8.62
C ARG A 101 -8.16 7.57 -9.86
N PHE A 102 -6.93 7.98 -10.12
CA PHE A 102 -6.60 8.76 -11.32
C PHE A 102 -6.41 7.91 -12.59
N PHE A 103 -6.32 6.58 -12.44
CA PHE A 103 -5.98 5.64 -13.52
C PHE A 103 -7.02 4.54 -13.73
N ILE A 104 -8.17 4.65 -13.08
CA ILE A 104 -9.35 3.79 -13.25
C ILE A 104 -10.52 4.70 -13.56
#